data_AF-A0A6L5ER30-F1
#
_entry.id   AF-A0A6L5ER30-F1
#
_cell.length_a   1.000
_cell.length_b   1.000
_cell.length_c   1.000
_cell.angle_alpha   90.00
_cell.angle_beta   90.00
_cell.angle_gamma   90.00
#
_symmetry.space_group_name_H-M   'P 1'
#
loop_
_entity.id
_entity.type
_entity.pdbx_description
1 polymer ?
#
loop_
_entity_poly.entity_id
_entity_poly.type
_entity_poly.pdbx_seq_one_letter_code
_entity_poly.pdbx_strand_id
1 'polypeptide(L)'
;MLAFEITKQLRDFTLTLSLEVGSETYVLVGHSGCGKSTTLQILAGLVRPDEGHITLGSRVLEDTRQRRYTYPEDRHVGYLVQSYALFPHLSVTDNVAYGISRLPHDEQRSRVEDALQLVGVRHLASTRPGELSGGEQQRVALARALVRRPEFLLLDEPLSALDISTRARVRAELAAILGELDIPTVVVTHDYEDARMLGDHIAVMQRGQIVQTGTAAQIARSPASPFVAMFTGTNLAPRADREGGSIAFDPWRVRVTPHPTGAAHEWAAQVRDVARMGAFDRLRLEGHTVSLLADVPLDTADRRAIEPHQQVYASVSAEDIRPVAAAGSTADSDPDHNGTPERPDHMPLPLGRRGRGSTKRAVTLAASLLATLFVGGYAAFGWAPGTPGDAGTQAEAEVTALVASNMTDAFDALADRYTERHPDTRIEASYAGTQILFTQIQQGAPADLFISADRDYAERAANNGLIDDFTTVAKMKPVIVVPQGNPANLDSLADLGEQSLKLVIGVNTVPIGKYTRQVLHNAEHGYGNDFYHNVMRNVVSTDTDTKQVTQKAVIGAADAAIVYRTDVTPSIADKVDIIAIPQRYNETAGNYAAVLGDADHPEQARQLIKFMRSPKGQQIMSEFHYEPVRDTTR
;
A
#
# COMPACT_ATOMS: atom_id res chain seq x y z
N MET A 1 -3.84 23.38 -22.67
CA MET A 1 -4.97 22.98 -21.83
C MET A 1 -5.48 21.62 -22.28
N LEU A 2 -5.40 20.63 -21.40
CA LEU A 2 -6.03 19.31 -21.52
C LEU A 2 -7.37 19.36 -20.77
N ALA A 3 -8.48 19.08 -21.44
CA ALA A 3 -9.79 19.04 -20.79
C ALA A 3 -10.46 17.70 -21.08
N PHE A 4 -11.05 17.09 -20.05
CA PHE A 4 -11.71 15.81 -20.20
C PHE A 4 -12.95 15.70 -19.34
N GLU A 5 -13.97 15.05 -19.89
CA GLU A 5 -15.14 14.53 -19.20
C GLU A 5 -15.25 13.06 -19.60
N ILE A 6 -15.12 12.14 -18.64
CA ILE A 6 -15.08 10.70 -18.92
C ILE A 6 -15.97 9.94 -17.94
N THR A 7 -16.61 8.90 -18.45
CA THR A 7 -17.34 7.89 -17.69
C THR A 7 -16.90 6.50 -18.11
N LYS A 8 -16.61 5.64 -17.12
CA LYS A 8 -16.26 4.24 -17.32
C LYS A 8 -16.89 3.37 -16.22
N GLN A 9 -17.64 2.35 -16.62
CA GLN A 9 -18.13 1.32 -15.72
C GLN A 9 -16.97 0.40 -15.33
N LEU A 10 -16.61 0.41 -14.06
CA LEU A 10 -15.68 -0.55 -13.46
C LEU A 10 -16.47 -1.61 -12.70
N ARG A 11 -15.75 -2.63 -12.21
CA ARG A 11 -16.34 -3.77 -11.49
C ARG A 11 -17.18 -3.32 -10.29
N ASP A 12 -16.66 -2.40 -9.49
CA ASP A 12 -17.22 -2.07 -8.16
C ASP A 12 -17.93 -0.70 -8.11
N PHE A 13 -17.70 0.17 -9.09
CA PHE A 13 -18.28 1.51 -9.18
C PHE A 13 -18.16 2.07 -10.60
N THR A 14 -18.83 3.19 -10.86
CA THR A 14 -18.69 3.95 -12.09
C THR A 14 -17.68 5.08 -11.88
N LEU A 15 -16.61 5.09 -12.67
CA LEU A 15 -15.66 6.20 -12.74
C LEU A 15 -16.30 7.32 -13.54
N THR A 16 -16.49 8.50 -12.96
CA THR A 16 -17.00 9.70 -13.63
C THR A 16 -16.16 10.89 -13.20
N LEU A 17 -15.38 11.44 -14.14
CA LEU A 17 -14.47 12.55 -13.87
C LEU A 17 -14.63 13.65 -14.92
N SER A 18 -14.56 14.89 -14.46
CA SER A 18 -14.43 16.07 -15.31
C SER A 18 -13.33 16.96 -14.74
N LEU A 19 -12.36 17.34 -15.58
CA LEU A 19 -11.27 18.22 -15.18
C LEU A 19 -10.70 18.97 -16.37
N GLU A 20 -10.27 20.21 -16.13
CA GLU A 20 -9.47 21.02 -17.04
C GLU A 20 -8.10 21.25 -16.42
N VAL A 21 -7.05 21.00 -17.20
CA VAL A 21 -5.65 21.08 -16.78
C VAL A 21 -4.93 22.02 -17.75
N GLY A 22 -4.47 23.16 -17.25
CA GLY A 22 -3.73 24.20 -17.95
C GLY A 22 -2.30 23.77 -18.29
N SER A 23 -1.30 24.59 -17.93
CA SER A 23 0.11 24.18 -17.97
C SER A 23 0.64 23.77 -16.60
N GLU A 24 -0.21 23.84 -15.58
CA GLU A 24 0.10 23.37 -14.23
C GLU A 24 0.07 21.83 -14.07
N THR A 25 0.61 21.38 -12.94
CA THR A 25 0.58 19.99 -12.49
C THR A 25 -0.64 19.73 -11.60
N TYR A 26 -1.53 18.85 -12.07
CA TYR A 26 -2.62 18.29 -11.29
C TYR A 26 -2.24 16.93 -10.72
N VAL A 27 -2.40 16.75 -9.42
CA VAL A 27 -2.22 15.45 -8.76
C VAL A 27 -3.58 14.85 -8.43
N LEU A 28 -3.93 13.72 -9.05
CA LEU A 28 -5.07 12.92 -8.62
C LEU A 28 -4.63 12.02 -7.46
N VAL A 29 -5.31 12.16 -6.32
CA VAL A 29 -4.92 11.46 -5.11
C VAL A 29 -6.09 10.72 -4.49
N GLY A 30 -5.87 9.53 -3.94
CA GLY A 30 -6.93 8.76 -3.28
C GLY A 30 -6.53 7.33 -2.98
N HIS A 31 -7.42 6.57 -2.34
CA HIS A 31 -7.14 5.17 -1.99
C HIS A 31 -6.85 4.27 -3.21
N SER A 32 -6.17 3.16 -2.98
CA SER A 32 -5.97 2.14 -4.02
C SER A 32 -7.31 1.67 -4.59
N GLY A 33 -7.37 1.51 -5.92
CA GLY A 33 -8.59 1.07 -6.60
C GLY A 33 -9.66 2.14 -6.83
N CYS A 34 -9.45 3.43 -6.54
CA CYS A 34 -10.45 4.48 -6.82
C CYS A 34 -10.53 4.93 -8.30
N GLY A 35 -9.72 4.37 -9.21
CA GLY A 35 -9.77 4.64 -10.65
C GLY A 35 -8.70 5.59 -11.20
N LYS A 36 -7.68 5.96 -10.40
CA LYS A 36 -6.58 6.87 -10.81
C LYS A 36 -5.80 6.39 -12.04
N SER A 37 -5.19 5.19 -11.97
CA SER A 37 -4.40 4.65 -13.08
C SER A 37 -5.27 4.37 -14.31
N THR A 38 -6.52 3.96 -14.13
CA THR A 38 -7.51 3.85 -15.23
C THR A 38 -7.76 5.19 -15.91
N THR A 39 -7.83 6.27 -15.13
CA THR A 39 -7.98 7.64 -15.68
C THR A 39 -6.79 7.98 -16.56
N LEU A 40 -5.55 7.77 -16.10
CA LEU A 40 -4.37 8.00 -16.93
C LEU A 40 -4.36 7.13 -18.20
N GLN A 41 -4.73 5.85 -18.10
CA GLN A 41 -4.84 4.96 -19.26
C GLN A 41 -5.87 5.45 -20.28
N ILE A 42 -6.98 6.03 -19.83
CA ILE A 42 -8.01 6.64 -20.70
C ILE A 42 -7.46 7.89 -21.39
N LEU A 43 -6.78 8.78 -20.66
CA LEU A 43 -6.14 9.97 -21.21
C LEU A 43 -5.04 9.62 -22.22
N ALA A 44 -4.24 8.59 -21.94
CA ALA A 44 -3.22 8.04 -22.84
C ALA A 44 -3.82 7.32 -24.07
N GLY A 45 -5.12 6.99 -24.05
CA GLY A 45 -5.81 6.26 -25.12
C GLY A 45 -5.63 4.75 -25.09
N LEU A 46 -5.00 4.21 -24.03
CA LEU A 46 -4.77 2.78 -23.84
C LEU A 46 -6.05 2.02 -23.46
N VAL A 47 -6.97 2.73 -22.78
CA VAL A 47 -8.31 2.23 -22.44
C VAL A 47 -9.34 3.20 -23.00
N ARG A 48 -10.42 2.68 -23.60
CA ARG A 48 -11.51 3.52 -24.10
C ARG A 48 -12.54 3.76 -22.99
N PRO A 49 -12.99 5.01 -22.78
CA PRO A 49 -14.11 5.29 -21.89
C PRO A 49 -15.42 4.74 -22.48
N ASP A 50 -16.44 4.54 -21.65
CA ASP A 50 -17.78 4.16 -22.15
C ASP A 50 -18.49 5.39 -22.71
N GLU A 51 -18.37 6.51 -22.01
CA GLU A 51 -18.74 7.83 -22.49
C GLU A 51 -17.61 8.80 -22.22
N GLY A 52 -17.29 9.70 -23.15
CA GLY A 52 -16.35 10.76 -22.84
C GLY A 52 -15.99 11.67 -23.98
N HIS A 53 -15.50 12.84 -23.60
CA HIS A 53 -14.95 13.86 -24.46
C HIS A 53 -13.60 14.30 -23.89
N ILE A 54 -12.52 14.11 -24.65
CA ILE A 54 -11.15 14.47 -24.25
C ILE A 54 -10.59 15.39 -25.33
N THR A 55 -10.09 16.54 -24.92
CA THR A 55 -9.52 17.56 -25.79
C THR A 55 -8.18 18.05 -25.29
N LEU A 56 -7.31 18.44 -26.22
CA LEU A 56 -6.06 19.12 -25.98
C LEU A 56 -6.05 20.39 -26.83
N GLY A 57 -6.29 21.54 -26.20
CA GLY A 57 -6.61 22.77 -26.91
C GLY A 57 -7.83 22.57 -27.82
N SER A 58 -7.68 22.88 -29.11
CA SER A 58 -8.74 22.66 -30.12
C SER A 58 -8.79 21.23 -30.67
N ARG A 59 -7.85 20.35 -30.30
CA ARG A 59 -7.76 18.99 -30.83
C ARG A 59 -8.57 18.02 -29.98
N VAL A 60 -9.58 17.40 -30.58
CA VAL A 60 -10.33 16.29 -29.95
C VAL A 60 -9.51 15.00 -30.03
N LEU A 61 -9.17 14.44 -28.87
CA LEU A 61 -8.46 13.17 -28.70
C LEU A 61 -9.42 11.98 -28.56
N GLU A 62 -10.59 12.21 -27.98
CA GLU A 62 -11.66 11.22 -27.80
C GLU A 62 -13.02 11.92 -27.82
N ASP A 63 -13.97 11.40 -28.58
CA ASP A 63 -15.39 11.76 -28.53
C ASP A 63 -16.22 10.52 -28.83
N THR A 64 -16.79 9.93 -27.79
CA THR A 64 -17.57 8.70 -27.91
C THR A 64 -18.89 8.92 -28.67
N ARG A 65 -19.46 10.12 -28.61
CA ARG A 65 -20.73 10.47 -29.30
C ARG A 65 -20.51 10.59 -30.81
N GLN A 66 -19.41 11.20 -31.23
CA GLN A 66 -19.03 11.34 -32.63
C GLN A 66 -18.21 10.16 -33.16
N ARG A 67 -17.91 9.16 -32.32
CA ARG A 67 -17.06 8.00 -32.62
C ARG A 67 -15.67 8.41 -33.15
N ARG A 68 -15.14 9.51 -32.64
CA ARG A 68 -13.81 10.03 -32.98
C ARG A 68 -12.83 9.64 -31.89
N TYR A 69 -11.69 9.10 -32.26
CA TYR A 69 -10.61 8.84 -31.32
C TYR A 69 -9.26 8.98 -32.01
N THR A 70 -8.26 9.42 -31.26
CA THR A 70 -6.86 9.46 -31.66
C THR A 70 -6.14 8.29 -31.00
N TYR A 71 -5.40 7.51 -31.80
CA TYR A 71 -4.61 6.39 -31.30
C TYR A 71 -3.52 6.87 -30.32
N PRO A 72 -3.13 6.06 -29.32
CA PRO A 72 -2.14 6.43 -28.30
C PRO A 72 -0.86 7.05 -28.86
N GLU A 73 -0.30 6.46 -29.92
CA GLU A 73 0.93 6.88 -30.58
C GLU A 73 0.85 8.27 -31.22
N ASP A 74 -0.37 8.70 -31.58
CA ASP A 74 -0.70 9.97 -32.24
C ASP A 74 -1.17 11.05 -31.26
N ARG A 75 -1.38 10.70 -29.97
CA ARG A 75 -1.80 11.67 -28.93
C ARG A 75 -0.69 12.62 -28.50
N HIS A 76 0.57 12.34 -28.86
CA HIS A 76 1.74 13.13 -28.44
C HIS A 76 1.85 13.25 -26.92
N VAL A 77 1.47 12.19 -26.20
CA VAL A 77 1.51 12.08 -24.75
C VAL A 77 2.86 11.55 -24.26
N GLY A 78 3.38 12.14 -23.18
CA GLY A 78 4.45 11.54 -22.38
C GLY A 78 3.81 10.71 -21.28
N TYR A 79 4.14 9.42 -21.18
CA TYR A 79 3.56 8.56 -20.15
C TYR A 79 4.64 7.79 -19.38
N LEU A 80 4.71 8.04 -18.07
CA LEU A 80 5.50 7.26 -17.13
C LEU A 80 4.58 6.30 -16.39
N VAL A 81 4.76 5.01 -16.61
CA VAL A 81 4.03 3.94 -15.93
C VAL A 81 4.72 3.54 -14.62
N GLN A 82 3.94 3.02 -13.66
CA GLN A 82 4.41 2.65 -12.31
C GLN A 82 5.64 1.72 -12.30
N SER A 83 5.76 0.78 -13.25
CA SER A 83 6.90 -0.15 -13.32
C SER A 83 8.13 0.40 -14.05
N TYR A 84 8.11 1.68 -14.44
CA TYR A 84 9.06 2.38 -15.32
C TYR A 84 9.16 1.82 -16.75
N ALA A 85 8.87 0.52 -16.93
CA ALA A 85 8.85 -0.21 -18.18
C ALA A 85 10.11 0.01 -19.05
N LEU A 86 11.28 0.11 -18.43
CA LEU A 86 12.56 0.20 -19.15
C LEU A 86 12.86 -1.12 -19.87
N PHE A 87 13.44 -1.05 -21.07
CA PHE A 87 13.87 -2.21 -21.83
C PHE A 87 15.21 -2.70 -21.26
N PRO A 88 15.24 -3.89 -20.62
CA PRO A 88 16.41 -4.33 -19.84
C PRO A 88 17.65 -4.63 -20.70
N HIS A 89 17.45 -4.90 -21.99
CA HIS A 89 18.50 -5.22 -22.95
C HIS A 89 19.09 -3.98 -23.65
N LEU A 90 18.49 -2.81 -23.45
CA LEU A 90 18.92 -1.54 -24.06
C LEU A 90 19.72 -0.71 -23.06
N SER A 91 20.67 0.10 -23.53
CA SER A 91 21.33 1.12 -22.69
C SER A 91 20.35 2.22 -22.28
N VAL A 92 20.75 3.10 -21.36
CA VAL A 92 20.00 4.33 -21.04
C VAL A 92 19.75 5.18 -22.29
N THR A 93 20.78 5.41 -23.10
CA THR A 93 20.66 6.15 -24.36
C THR A 93 19.64 5.52 -25.29
N ASP A 94 19.72 4.20 -25.48
CA ASP A 94 18.83 3.46 -26.37
C ASP A 94 17.39 3.43 -25.85
N ASN A 95 17.21 3.32 -24.54
CA ASN A 95 15.89 3.39 -23.89
C ASN A 95 15.22 4.73 -24.19
N VAL A 96 15.96 5.84 -24.02
CA VAL A 96 15.45 7.19 -24.28
C VAL A 96 15.26 7.42 -25.79
N ALA A 97 16.17 6.95 -26.64
CA ALA A 97 16.07 7.11 -28.09
C ALA A 97 14.92 6.28 -28.73
N TYR A 98 14.45 5.22 -28.07
CA TYR A 98 13.50 4.26 -28.64
C TYR A 98 12.29 4.91 -29.32
N GLY A 99 11.66 5.88 -28.64
CA GLY A 99 10.46 6.58 -29.11
C GLY A 99 10.70 7.59 -30.25
N ILE A 100 11.95 7.87 -30.59
CA ILE A 100 12.35 8.85 -31.62
C ILE A 100 13.27 8.25 -32.69
N SER A 101 13.36 6.92 -32.76
CA SER A 101 14.23 6.17 -33.68
C SER A 101 14.04 6.48 -35.17
N ARG A 102 12.94 7.14 -35.55
CA ARG A 102 12.64 7.58 -36.93
C ARG A 102 13.22 8.95 -37.30
N LEU A 103 13.73 9.72 -36.34
CA LEU A 103 14.36 11.03 -36.60
C LEU A 103 15.77 10.85 -37.21
N PRO A 104 16.34 11.88 -37.86
CA PRO A 104 17.75 11.88 -38.25
C PRO A 104 18.68 11.64 -37.05
N HIS A 105 19.78 10.93 -37.27
CA HIS A 105 20.69 10.50 -36.20
C HIS A 105 21.22 11.67 -35.33
N ASP A 106 21.60 12.79 -35.94
CA ASP A 106 22.08 13.96 -35.19
C ASP A 106 20.98 14.60 -34.34
N GLU A 107 19.74 14.60 -34.82
CA GLU A 107 18.59 15.09 -34.05
C GLU A 107 18.27 14.15 -32.89
N GLN A 108 18.33 12.82 -33.10
CA GLN A 108 18.17 11.85 -32.03
C GLN A 108 19.20 12.06 -30.93
N ARG A 109 20.49 12.16 -31.29
CA ARG A 109 21.58 12.37 -30.33
C ARG A 109 21.36 13.65 -29.53
N SER A 110 21.01 14.76 -30.18
CA SER A 110 20.75 16.03 -29.50
C SER A 110 19.60 15.91 -28.51
N ARG A 111 18.45 15.34 -28.92
CA ARG A 111 17.28 15.23 -28.05
C ARG A 111 17.50 14.30 -26.87
N VAL A 112 18.22 13.20 -27.06
CA VAL A 112 18.57 12.27 -25.97
C VAL A 112 19.49 12.96 -24.98
N GLU A 113 20.51 13.67 -25.46
CA GLU A 113 21.43 14.43 -24.62
C GLU A 113 20.69 15.47 -23.78
N ASP A 114 19.82 16.27 -24.40
CA ASP A 114 19.00 17.27 -23.71
C ASP A 114 18.11 16.63 -22.63
N ALA A 115 17.45 15.51 -22.95
CA ALA A 115 16.56 14.81 -22.02
C ALA A 115 17.33 14.18 -20.84
N LEU A 116 18.48 13.57 -21.09
CA LEU A 116 19.34 13.00 -20.05
C LEU A 116 19.96 14.07 -19.16
N GLN A 117 20.28 15.24 -19.72
CA GLN A 117 20.76 16.39 -18.97
C GLN A 117 19.68 16.97 -18.07
N LEU A 118 18.45 17.14 -18.58
CA LEU A 118 17.30 17.65 -17.82
C LEU A 118 17.04 16.82 -16.55
N VAL A 119 17.11 15.49 -16.65
CA VAL A 119 16.87 14.60 -15.50
C VAL A 119 18.14 14.28 -14.70
N GLY A 120 19.30 14.78 -15.11
CA GLY A 120 20.57 14.61 -14.39
C GLY A 120 21.25 13.23 -14.52
N VAL A 121 20.91 12.42 -15.52
CA VAL A 121 21.46 11.05 -15.71
C VAL A 121 22.34 10.89 -16.95
N ARG A 122 22.81 12.00 -17.53
CA ARG A 122 23.76 12.00 -18.66
C ARG A 122 24.98 11.08 -18.46
N HIS A 123 25.53 11.07 -17.25
CA HIS A 123 26.71 10.24 -16.91
C HIS A 123 26.44 8.73 -16.94
N LEU A 124 25.18 8.31 -17.01
CA LEU A 124 24.73 6.92 -17.05
C LEU A 124 24.32 6.48 -18.47
N ALA A 125 24.58 7.29 -19.49
CA ALA A 125 24.12 7.10 -20.87
C ALA A 125 24.38 5.69 -21.44
N SER A 126 25.50 5.05 -21.07
CA SER A 126 25.90 3.73 -21.55
C SER A 126 25.47 2.56 -20.64
N THR A 127 24.93 2.85 -19.46
CA THR A 127 24.56 1.86 -18.45
C THR A 127 23.27 1.14 -18.83
N ARG A 128 23.06 -0.10 -18.37
CA ARG A 128 21.80 -0.84 -18.58
C ARG A 128 20.88 -0.74 -17.36
N PRO A 129 19.55 -0.87 -17.50
CA PRO A 129 18.60 -0.71 -16.40
C PRO A 129 18.88 -1.57 -15.16
N GLY A 130 19.38 -2.79 -15.33
CA GLY A 130 19.69 -3.68 -14.20
C GLY A 130 20.86 -3.22 -13.32
N GLU A 131 21.65 -2.25 -13.78
CA GLU A 131 22.80 -1.66 -13.07
C GLU A 131 22.45 -0.31 -12.42
N LEU A 132 21.21 0.18 -12.62
CA LEU A 132 20.72 1.44 -12.11
C LEU A 132 19.98 1.24 -10.78
N SER A 133 20.14 2.18 -9.85
CA SER A 133 19.28 2.32 -8.67
C SER A 133 17.83 2.67 -9.07
N GLY A 134 16.87 2.44 -8.18
CA GLY A 134 15.46 2.74 -8.45
C GLY A 134 15.20 4.21 -8.83
N GLY A 135 15.89 5.15 -8.21
CA GLY A 135 15.79 6.58 -8.54
C GLY A 135 16.41 6.91 -9.90
N GLU A 136 17.51 6.26 -10.29
CA GLU A 136 18.10 6.43 -11.62
C GLU A 136 17.20 5.82 -12.71
N GLN A 137 16.61 4.65 -12.47
CA GLN A 137 15.64 4.05 -13.39
C GLN A 137 14.44 4.96 -13.62
N GLN A 138 13.91 5.58 -12.55
CA GLN A 138 12.82 6.54 -12.66
C GLN A 138 13.20 7.74 -13.54
N ARG A 139 14.39 8.34 -13.32
CA ARG A 139 14.87 9.47 -14.13
C ARG A 139 15.02 9.10 -15.60
N VAL A 140 15.54 7.91 -15.89
CA VAL A 140 15.66 7.40 -17.26
C VAL A 140 14.27 7.21 -17.90
N ALA A 141 13.30 6.69 -17.14
CA ALA A 141 11.92 6.54 -17.62
C ALA A 141 11.25 7.90 -17.88
N LEU A 142 11.52 8.90 -17.03
CA LEU A 142 11.06 10.28 -17.23
C LEU A 142 11.70 10.91 -18.48
N ALA A 143 13.02 10.77 -18.66
CA ALA A 143 13.70 11.23 -19.87
C ALA A 143 13.09 10.59 -21.13
N ARG A 144 12.78 9.29 -21.09
CA ARG A 144 12.11 8.59 -22.20
C ARG A 144 10.70 9.13 -22.48
N ALA A 145 9.96 9.53 -21.46
CA ALA A 145 8.64 10.16 -21.65
C ALA A 145 8.77 11.58 -22.26
N LEU A 146 9.81 12.33 -21.89
CA LEU A 146 10.01 13.73 -22.29
C LEU A 146 10.73 13.90 -23.63
N VAL A 147 11.54 12.93 -24.07
CA VAL A 147 12.37 13.03 -25.30
C VAL A 147 11.55 13.30 -26.57
N ARG A 148 10.28 12.86 -26.60
CA ARG A 148 9.35 13.11 -27.70
C ARG A 148 8.81 14.54 -27.73
N ARG A 149 9.14 15.38 -26.73
CA ARG A 149 8.56 16.71 -26.49
C ARG A 149 7.04 16.64 -26.46
N PRO A 150 6.48 15.91 -25.48
CA PRO A 150 5.04 15.68 -25.42
C PRO A 150 4.26 16.98 -25.21
N GLU A 151 3.02 17.01 -25.68
CA GLU A 151 2.13 18.16 -25.48
C GLU A 151 1.40 18.11 -24.12
N PHE A 152 1.44 16.95 -23.45
CA PHE A 152 0.98 16.77 -22.06
C PHE A 152 1.65 15.52 -21.46
N LEU A 153 1.80 15.52 -20.12
CA LEU A 153 2.53 14.49 -19.39
C LEU A 153 1.61 13.78 -18.39
N LEU A 154 1.74 12.46 -18.31
CA LEU A 154 1.00 11.60 -17.39
C LEU A 154 2.00 10.77 -16.55
N LEU A 155 1.89 10.79 -15.23
CA LEU A 155 2.79 10.06 -14.33
C LEU A 155 1.99 9.16 -13.37
N ASP A 156 2.19 7.84 -13.46
CA ASP A 156 1.52 6.84 -12.62
C ASP A 156 2.41 6.40 -11.46
N GLU A 157 2.11 6.86 -10.25
CA GLU A 157 2.80 6.51 -9.01
C GLU A 157 4.34 6.64 -9.10
N PRO A 158 4.87 7.80 -9.56
CA PRO A 158 6.27 7.94 -9.98
C PRO A 158 7.28 7.71 -8.86
N LEU A 159 6.87 7.77 -7.59
CA LEU A 159 7.74 7.64 -6.41
C LEU A 159 7.47 6.37 -5.60
N SER A 160 6.55 5.50 -6.04
CA SER A 160 6.07 4.35 -5.26
C SER A 160 7.09 3.23 -5.08
N ALA A 161 8.04 3.10 -6.01
CA ALA A 161 9.07 2.04 -5.98
C ALA A 161 10.38 2.47 -5.28
N LEU A 162 10.41 3.65 -4.66
CA LEU A 162 11.61 4.19 -4.01
C LEU A 162 11.68 3.88 -2.52
N ASP A 163 12.89 3.70 -1.99
CA ASP A 163 13.13 3.59 -0.56
C ASP A 163 12.84 4.91 0.18
N ILE A 164 12.42 4.80 1.45
CA ILE A 164 12.00 5.95 2.28
C ILE A 164 13.11 7.01 2.39
N SER A 165 14.38 6.59 2.52
CA SER A 165 15.53 7.49 2.64
C SER A 165 15.79 8.33 1.38
N THR A 166 15.53 7.76 0.20
CA THR A 166 15.77 8.43 -1.08
C THR A 166 14.55 9.21 -1.57
N ARG A 167 13.35 8.81 -1.14
CA ARG A 167 12.08 9.36 -1.63
C ARG A 167 11.96 10.88 -1.44
N ALA A 168 12.40 11.43 -0.30
CA ALA A 168 12.31 12.88 -0.05
C ALA A 168 13.16 13.71 -1.03
N ARG A 169 14.41 13.27 -1.28
CA ARG A 169 15.30 13.93 -2.25
C ARG A 169 14.73 13.84 -3.66
N VAL A 170 14.32 12.64 -4.07
CA VAL A 170 13.82 12.40 -5.44
C VAL A 170 12.48 13.10 -5.68
N ARG A 171 11.64 13.24 -4.65
CA ARG A 171 10.42 14.05 -4.71
C ARG A 171 10.73 15.52 -5.00
N ALA A 172 11.71 16.10 -4.31
CA ALA A 172 12.11 17.50 -4.52
C ALA A 172 12.69 17.72 -5.92
N GLU A 173 13.49 16.76 -6.41
CA GLU A 173 14.04 16.81 -7.77
C GLU A 173 12.94 16.68 -8.83
N LEU A 174 12.00 15.75 -8.65
CA LEU A 174 10.86 15.61 -9.56
C LEU A 174 10.00 16.87 -9.56
N ALA A 175 9.72 17.46 -8.40
CA ALA A 175 8.99 18.72 -8.30
C ALA A 175 9.69 19.85 -9.09
N ALA A 176 11.01 19.95 -8.99
CA ALA A 176 11.79 20.92 -9.74
C ALA A 176 11.68 20.68 -11.26
N ILE A 177 11.82 19.43 -11.72
CA ILE A 177 11.67 19.08 -13.14
C ILE A 177 10.26 19.43 -13.63
N LEU A 178 9.21 19.08 -12.89
CA LEU A 178 7.83 19.38 -13.28
C LEU A 178 7.56 20.89 -13.33
N GLY A 179 8.13 21.66 -12.40
CA GLY A 179 8.03 23.12 -12.40
C GLY A 179 8.72 23.81 -13.57
N GLU A 180 9.66 23.15 -14.25
CA GLU A 180 10.28 23.64 -15.49
C GLU A 180 9.47 23.32 -16.76
N LEU A 181 8.44 22.45 -16.65
CA LEU A 181 7.62 22.04 -17.78
C LEU A 181 6.38 22.94 -17.93
N ASP A 182 6.24 23.59 -19.09
CA ASP A 182 5.04 24.39 -19.43
C ASP A 182 4.03 23.56 -20.26
N ILE A 183 3.66 22.38 -19.74
CA ILE A 183 2.69 21.48 -20.38
C ILE A 183 1.73 20.89 -19.34
N PRO A 184 0.46 20.64 -19.71
CA PRO A 184 -0.50 19.99 -18.82
C PRO A 184 0.07 18.68 -18.27
N THR A 185 0.15 18.58 -16.95
CA THR A 185 0.71 17.40 -16.29
C THR A 185 -0.31 16.80 -15.32
N VAL A 186 -0.57 15.50 -15.44
CA VAL A 186 -1.41 14.75 -14.50
C VAL A 186 -0.57 13.68 -13.82
N VAL A 187 -0.38 13.83 -12.52
CA VAL A 187 0.28 12.84 -11.67
C VAL A 187 -0.79 12.09 -10.89
N VAL A 188 -0.61 10.79 -10.69
CA VAL A 188 -1.44 10.05 -9.76
C VAL A 188 -0.60 9.44 -8.65
N THR A 189 -1.11 9.53 -7.43
CA THR A 189 -0.49 8.94 -6.25
C THR A 189 -1.53 8.56 -5.20
N HIS A 190 -1.16 7.71 -4.26
CA HIS A 190 -1.92 7.43 -3.04
C HIS A 190 -1.35 8.15 -1.81
N ASP A 191 -0.23 8.87 -1.96
CA ASP A 191 0.46 9.55 -0.88
C ASP A 191 0.17 11.06 -0.90
N TYR A 192 -0.38 11.58 0.19
CA TYR A 192 -0.70 13.01 0.28
C TYR A 192 0.55 13.89 0.25
N GLU A 193 1.67 13.44 0.80
CA GLU A 193 2.90 14.23 0.81
C GLU A 193 3.51 14.35 -0.59
N ASP A 194 3.39 13.30 -1.41
CA ASP A 194 3.72 13.39 -2.84
C ASP A 194 2.80 14.40 -3.55
N ALA A 195 1.49 14.34 -3.29
CA ALA A 195 0.54 15.27 -3.88
C ALA A 195 0.80 16.73 -3.47
N ARG A 196 1.13 16.97 -2.19
CA ARG A 196 1.44 18.28 -1.63
C ARG A 196 2.69 18.92 -2.24
N MET A 197 3.68 18.10 -2.60
CA MET A 197 4.98 18.58 -3.09
C MET A 197 5.06 18.66 -4.62
N LEU A 198 4.32 17.80 -5.33
CA LEU A 198 4.36 17.74 -6.79
C LEU A 198 3.26 18.57 -7.46
N GLY A 199 2.11 18.76 -6.80
CA GLY A 199 0.93 19.35 -7.41
C GLY A 199 0.78 20.83 -7.13
N ASP A 200 0.56 21.61 -8.18
CA ASP A 200 -0.02 22.96 -8.07
C ASP A 200 -1.47 22.85 -7.57
N HIS A 201 -2.19 21.86 -8.11
CA HIS A 201 -3.54 21.49 -7.70
C HIS A 201 -3.62 20.00 -7.39
N ILE A 202 -4.47 19.66 -6.42
CA ILE A 202 -4.76 18.29 -6.03
C ILE A 202 -6.25 18.06 -6.26
N ALA A 203 -6.57 16.91 -6.84
CA ALA A 203 -7.93 16.40 -6.94
C ALA A 203 -8.04 15.11 -6.12
N VAL A 204 -8.74 15.19 -4.99
CA VAL A 204 -8.98 14.05 -4.11
C VAL A 204 -10.09 13.19 -4.70
N MET A 205 -9.81 11.91 -4.91
CA MET A 205 -10.71 10.95 -5.53
C MET A 205 -11.19 9.89 -4.53
N GLN A 206 -12.48 9.58 -4.60
CA GLN A 206 -13.12 8.52 -3.83
C GLN A 206 -14.13 7.79 -4.73
N ARG A 207 -14.03 6.46 -4.81
CA ARG A 207 -14.96 5.59 -5.58
C ARG A 207 -15.31 6.12 -6.98
N GLY A 208 -14.28 6.56 -7.73
CA GLY A 208 -14.46 7.00 -9.11
C GLY A 208 -14.94 8.44 -9.31
N GLN A 209 -15.02 9.24 -8.24
CA GLN A 209 -15.42 10.64 -8.31
C GLN A 209 -14.38 11.55 -7.66
N ILE A 210 -14.25 12.78 -8.16
CA ILE A 210 -13.51 13.84 -7.48
C ILE A 210 -14.40 14.38 -6.35
N VAL A 211 -13.93 14.27 -5.11
CA VAL A 211 -14.66 14.77 -3.93
C VAL A 211 -14.23 16.18 -3.52
N GLN A 212 -13.01 16.59 -3.89
CA GLN A 212 -12.52 17.95 -3.67
C GLN A 212 -11.36 18.25 -4.61
N THR A 213 -11.29 19.50 -5.08
CA THR A 213 -10.14 20.06 -5.78
C THR A 213 -9.62 21.31 -5.07
N GLY A 214 -8.33 21.59 -5.22
CA GLY A 214 -7.72 22.81 -4.70
C GLY A 214 -6.20 22.68 -4.56
N THR A 215 -5.57 23.77 -4.14
CA THR A 215 -4.17 23.72 -3.70
C THR A 215 -4.06 22.89 -2.42
N ALA A 216 -2.88 22.35 -2.12
CA ALA A 216 -2.69 21.59 -0.88
C ALA A 216 -3.02 22.40 0.37
N ALA A 217 -2.72 23.71 0.36
CA ALA A 217 -3.10 24.61 1.44
C ALA A 217 -4.63 24.79 1.55
N GLN A 218 -5.39 24.81 0.46
CA GLN A 218 -6.85 24.88 0.51
C GLN A 218 -7.46 23.58 1.03
N ILE A 219 -6.98 22.43 0.53
CA ILE A 219 -7.46 21.11 0.93
C ILE A 219 -7.18 20.84 2.42
N ALA A 220 -5.98 21.16 2.90
CA ALA A 220 -5.67 21.05 4.33
C ALA A 220 -6.45 22.06 5.20
N ARG A 221 -6.63 23.31 4.73
CA ARG A 221 -7.35 24.35 5.50
C ARG A 221 -8.85 24.15 5.52
N SER A 222 -9.45 23.47 4.55
CA SER A 222 -10.90 23.35 4.45
C SER A 222 -11.28 22.02 3.78
N PRO A 223 -11.09 20.88 4.49
CA PRO A 223 -11.47 19.58 3.94
C PRO A 223 -12.99 19.48 3.79
N ALA A 224 -13.45 19.15 2.59
CA ALA A 224 -14.86 19.10 2.23
C ALA A 224 -15.60 17.91 2.84
N SER A 225 -14.87 16.89 3.29
CA SER A 225 -15.46 15.70 3.91
C SER A 225 -14.52 15.07 4.94
N PRO A 226 -15.05 14.20 5.83
CA PRO A 226 -14.23 13.40 6.73
C PRO A 226 -13.13 12.61 6.00
N PHE A 227 -13.44 12.08 4.81
CA PHE A 227 -12.46 11.36 4.01
C PHE A 227 -11.27 12.25 3.63
N VAL A 228 -11.54 13.49 3.18
CA VAL A 228 -10.46 14.42 2.81
C VAL A 228 -9.65 14.82 4.04
N ALA A 229 -10.30 15.10 5.18
CA ALA A 229 -9.60 15.48 6.41
C ALA A 229 -8.67 14.37 6.92
N MET A 230 -9.13 13.11 6.92
CA MET A 230 -8.25 12.00 7.29
C MET A 230 -7.09 11.83 6.30
N PHE A 231 -7.37 12.04 5.00
CA PHE A 231 -6.36 11.91 3.96
C PHE A 231 -5.24 12.96 4.08
N THR A 232 -5.56 14.16 4.55
CA THR A 232 -4.58 15.23 4.81
C THR A 232 -3.82 15.08 6.13
N GLY A 233 -4.12 14.04 6.93
CA GLY A 233 -3.55 13.86 8.26
C GLY A 233 -4.13 14.80 9.33
N THR A 234 -5.30 15.36 9.08
CA THR A 234 -6.02 16.23 10.02
C THR A 234 -6.89 15.38 10.96
N ASN A 235 -6.95 15.74 12.24
CA ASN A 235 -7.83 15.06 13.18
C ASN A 235 -9.30 15.32 12.87
N LEU A 236 -10.16 14.37 13.22
CA LEU A 236 -11.60 14.54 13.22
C LEU A 236 -12.19 14.19 14.59
N ALA A 237 -13.05 15.06 15.10
CA ALA A 237 -13.85 14.78 16.28
C ALA A 237 -15.33 15.13 16.04
N PRO A 238 -16.27 14.50 16.74
CA PRO A 238 -17.68 14.88 16.69
C PRO A 238 -17.89 16.32 17.17
N ARG A 239 -18.81 17.06 16.54
CA ARG A 239 -19.29 18.34 17.07
C ARG A 239 -20.16 18.11 18.31
N ALA A 240 -19.92 18.90 19.36
CA ALA A 240 -20.72 18.86 20.59
C ALA A 240 -22.08 19.59 20.47
N ASP A 241 -22.23 20.48 19.48
CA ASP A 241 -23.33 21.45 19.38
C ASP A 241 -24.44 21.10 18.37
N ARG A 242 -24.28 20.03 17.56
CA ARG A 242 -25.27 19.60 16.55
C ARG A 242 -25.26 18.08 16.32
N GLU A 243 -26.43 17.51 16.09
CA GLU A 243 -26.55 16.15 15.53
C GLU A 243 -26.03 16.16 14.08
N GLY A 244 -24.90 15.49 13.83
CA GLY A 244 -24.43 15.16 12.47
C GLY A 244 -23.40 16.11 11.84
N GLY A 245 -22.32 16.44 12.54
CA GLY A 245 -21.15 17.12 11.94
C GLY A 245 -19.85 16.81 12.68
N SER A 246 -18.71 17.05 12.03
CA SER A 246 -17.39 16.88 12.62
C SER A 246 -16.65 18.20 12.70
N ILE A 247 -15.66 18.30 13.58
CA ILE A 247 -14.63 19.33 13.56
C ILE A 247 -13.31 18.73 13.12
N ALA A 248 -12.55 19.48 12.33
CA ALA A 248 -11.22 19.15 11.89
C ALA A 248 -10.19 20.13 12.46
N PHE A 249 -9.08 19.60 12.97
CA PHE A 249 -8.00 20.38 13.58
C PHE A 249 -6.66 19.68 13.40
N ASP A 250 -5.59 20.46 13.32
CA ASP A 250 -4.26 19.92 13.04
C ASP A 250 -3.64 19.27 14.29
N PRO A 251 -2.80 18.22 14.14
CA PRO A 251 -2.16 17.55 15.28
C PRO A 251 -1.36 18.48 16.20
N TRP A 252 -0.67 19.48 15.64
CA TRP A 252 0.12 20.45 16.43
C TRP A 252 -0.72 21.50 17.17
N ARG A 253 -2.06 21.52 16.95
CA ARG A 253 -3.00 22.36 17.71
C ARG A 253 -3.58 21.64 18.93
N VAL A 254 -3.32 20.34 19.07
CA VAL A 254 -3.81 19.53 20.18
C VAL A 254 -2.94 19.76 21.40
N ARG A 255 -3.53 20.28 22.49
CA ARG A 255 -2.87 20.37 23.79
C ARG A 255 -3.13 19.10 24.58
N VAL A 256 -2.07 18.52 25.14
CA VAL A 256 -2.14 17.28 25.92
C VAL A 256 -1.75 17.55 27.36
N THR A 257 -2.68 17.33 28.28
CA THR A 257 -2.51 17.61 29.71
C THR A 257 -2.80 16.36 30.56
N PRO A 258 -2.26 16.24 31.78
CA PRO A 258 -2.54 15.10 32.65
C PRO A 258 -3.91 15.21 33.36
N HIS A 259 -4.54 16.39 33.33
CA HIS A 259 -5.75 16.73 34.07
C HIS A 259 -6.71 17.52 33.18
N PRO A 260 -8.03 17.42 33.37
CA PRO A 260 -8.99 18.16 32.57
C PRO A 260 -8.81 19.67 32.77
N THR A 261 -8.87 20.41 31.67
CA THR A 261 -8.72 21.87 31.63
C THR A 261 -10.06 22.59 31.58
N GLY A 262 -11.15 21.87 31.24
CA GLY A 262 -12.48 22.46 31.06
C GLY A 262 -12.62 23.22 29.73
N ALA A 263 -11.73 22.97 28.76
CA ALA A 263 -11.87 23.50 27.42
C ALA A 263 -13.17 22.99 26.76
N ALA A 264 -13.79 23.83 25.92
CA ALA A 264 -15.04 23.49 25.25
C ALA A 264 -14.92 22.25 24.33
N HIS A 265 -13.73 22.01 23.78
CA HIS A 265 -13.40 20.84 22.98
C HIS A 265 -12.27 20.09 23.67
N GLU A 266 -12.65 19.20 24.58
CA GLU A 266 -11.74 18.38 25.39
C GLU A 266 -12.22 16.92 25.43
N TRP A 267 -11.27 16.00 25.36
CA TRP A 267 -11.52 14.56 25.37
C TRP A 267 -10.55 13.86 26.31
N ALA A 268 -11.09 13.00 27.18
CA ALA A 268 -10.27 12.04 27.90
C ALA A 268 -9.80 10.95 26.92
N ALA A 269 -8.50 10.67 26.93
CA ALA A 269 -7.88 9.71 26.03
C ALA A 269 -6.68 9.02 26.68
N GLN A 270 -6.34 7.83 26.20
CA GLN A 270 -5.12 7.13 26.54
C GLN A 270 -4.07 7.32 25.45
N VAL A 271 -2.82 7.54 25.84
CA VAL A 271 -1.69 7.50 24.91
C VAL A 271 -1.50 6.05 24.45
N ARG A 272 -1.76 5.78 23.17
CA ARG A 272 -1.60 4.45 22.59
C ARG A 272 -0.19 4.22 22.09
N ASP A 273 0.41 5.24 21.47
CA ASP A 273 1.73 5.17 20.87
C ASP A 273 2.42 6.54 20.94
N VAL A 274 3.74 6.53 21.00
CA VAL A 274 4.60 7.71 21.08
C VAL A 274 5.72 7.58 20.05
N ALA A 275 5.61 8.33 18.95
CA ALA A 275 6.69 8.46 17.98
C ALA A 275 7.56 9.67 18.33
N ARG A 276 8.81 9.41 18.73
CA ARG A 276 9.78 10.45 19.08
C ARG A 276 10.39 11.05 17.80
N MET A 277 9.97 12.25 17.42
CA MET A 277 10.34 12.89 16.14
C MET A 277 11.49 13.91 16.28
N GLY A 278 12.24 13.85 17.37
CA GLY A 278 13.44 14.66 17.62
C GLY A 278 13.17 16.08 18.10
N ALA A 279 12.22 16.83 17.51
CA ALA A 279 11.83 18.18 17.96
C ALA A 279 10.47 18.21 18.69
N PHE A 280 9.66 17.18 18.47
CA PHE A 280 8.37 16.98 19.08
C PHE A 280 8.11 15.48 19.21
N ASP A 281 7.18 15.11 20.07
CA ASP A 281 6.61 13.77 20.14
C ASP A 281 5.27 13.76 19.42
N ARG A 282 5.10 12.80 18.51
CA ARG A 282 3.78 12.52 17.92
C ARG A 282 3.10 11.45 18.75
N LEU A 283 2.05 11.84 19.44
CA LEU A 283 1.24 10.98 20.28
C LEU A 283 0.03 10.49 19.49
N ARG A 284 -0.24 9.18 19.53
CA ARG A 284 -1.53 8.62 19.13
C ARG A 284 -2.42 8.48 20.35
N LEU A 285 -3.53 9.20 20.39
CA LEU A 285 -4.45 9.27 21.51
C LEU A 285 -5.74 8.55 21.17
N GLU A 286 -6.17 7.62 22.02
CA GLU A 286 -7.40 6.86 21.85
C GLU A 286 -8.38 7.19 22.99
N GLY A 287 -9.51 7.79 22.65
CA GLY A 287 -10.60 8.09 23.59
C GLY A 287 -11.87 7.33 23.22
N HIS A 288 -12.90 7.43 24.07
CA HIS A 288 -14.17 6.72 23.83
C HIS A 288 -14.88 7.09 22.52
N THR A 289 -14.72 8.33 22.06
CA THR A 289 -15.43 8.88 20.89
C THR A 289 -14.49 9.48 19.84
N VAL A 290 -13.17 9.46 20.08
CA VAL A 290 -12.17 10.10 19.22
C VAL A 290 -10.89 9.27 19.17
N SER A 291 -10.25 9.26 17.99
CA SER A 291 -8.86 8.80 17.82
C SER A 291 -8.09 9.97 17.21
N LEU A 292 -7.11 10.50 17.93
CA LEU A 292 -6.44 11.77 17.62
C LEU A 292 -4.92 11.57 17.52
N LEU A 293 -4.29 12.38 16.69
CA LEU A 293 -2.86 12.62 16.68
C LEU A 293 -2.55 13.95 17.39
N ALA A 294 -1.52 14.00 18.22
CA ALA A 294 -1.05 15.23 18.83
C ALA A 294 0.46 15.38 18.61
N ASP A 295 0.89 16.50 18.04
CA ASP A 295 2.32 16.82 17.89
C ASP A 295 2.72 17.77 19.04
N VAL A 296 3.41 17.22 20.04
CA VAL A 296 3.77 17.91 21.29
C VAL A 296 5.25 18.29 21.26
N PRO A 297 5.61 19.59 21.18
CA PRO A 297 7.01 20.03 21.21
C PRO A 297 7.77 19.54 22.44
N LEU A 298 9.05 19.22 22.29
CA LEU A 298 9.88 18.76 23.41
C LEU A 298 10.24 19.88 24.42
N ASP A 299 10.07 21.15 24.05
CA ASP A 299 10.47 22.31 24.85
C ASP A 299 9.38 22.85 25.81
N THR A 300 8.20 22.21 25.83
CA THR A 300 7.12 22.64 26.72
C THR A 300 7.56 22.50 28.18
N ALA A 301 7.67 23.64 28.88
CA ALA A 301 8.22 23.79 30.23
C ALA A 301 7.57 22.91 31.31
N ASP A 302 6.41 22.35 31.02
CA ASP A 302 5.77 21.27 31.78
C ASP A 302 5.80 19.99 30.94
N ARG A 303 6.78 19.10 31.12
CA ARG A 303 6.48 17.68 31.45
C ARG A 303 7.66 16.70 31.59
N ARG A 304 7.42 15.79 32.53
CA ARG A 304 7.85 14.37 32.55
C ARG A 304 7.50 13.71 31.21
N ALA A 305 8.38 12.85 30.69
CA ALA A 305 8.14 12.11 29.44
C ALA A 305 6.73 11.50 29.42
N ILE A 306 5.94 11.83 28.39
CA ILE A 306 4.64 11.22 28.14
C ILE A 306 4.91 9.82 27.59
N GLU A 307 4.35 8.81 28.25
CA GLU A 307 4.61 7.40 27.92
C GLU A 307 3.35 6.70 27.38
N PRO A 308 3.52 5.60 26.62
CA PRO A 308 2.41 4.73 26.26
C PRO A 308 1.57 4.31 27.47
N HIS A 309 0.28 4.09 27.23
CA HIS A 309 -0.76 3.73 28.20
C HIS A 309 -1.11 4.81 29.24
N GLN A 310 -0.46 5.98 29.23
CA GLN A 310 -0.80 7.07 30.13
C GLN A 310 -2.19 7.67 29.81
N GLN A 311 -2.99 7.91 30.85
CA GLN A 311 -4.24 8.66 30.74
C GLN A 311 -3.97 10.16 30.64
N VAL A 312 -4.57 10.81 29.65
CA VAL A 312 -4.38 12.23 29.33
C VAL A 312 -5.70 12.88 28.89
N TYR A 313 -5.70 14.21 28.87
CA TYR A 313 -6.77 15.02 28.32
C TYR A 313 -6.24 15.78 27.12
N ALA A 314 -6.87 15.57 25.96
CA ALA A 314 -6.57 16.24 24.72
C ALA A 314 -7.58 17.37 24.50
N SER A 315 -7.12 18.58 24.21
CA SER A 315 -7.99 19.72 23.93
C SER A 315 -7.53 20.55 22.76
N VAL A 316 -8.46 21.29 22.15
CA VAL A 316 -8.20 22.21 21.03
C VAL A 316 -8.97 23.53 21.23
N SER A 317 -8.38 24.65 20.82
CA SER A 317 -9.01 25.97 20.90
C SER A 317 -10.14 26.09 19.86
N ALA A 318 -11.19 26.86 20.18
CA ALA A 318 -12.29 27.12 19.25
C ALA A 318 -11.84 27.89 17.98
N GLU A 319 -10.71 28.59 18.03
CA GLU A 319 -10.13 29.28 16.87
C GLU A 319 -9.35 28.34 15.93
N ASP A 320 -9.00 27.14 16.42
CA ASP A 320 -8.17 26.15 15.70
C ASP A 320 -9.02 25.04 15.06
N ILE A 321 -10.34 25.05 15.28
CA ILE A 321 -11.28 24.07 14.72
C ILE A 321 -11.89 24.57 13.41
N ARG A 322 -12.08 23.63 12.48
CA ARG A 322 -12.75 23.85 11.21
C ARG A 322 -13.97 22.94 11.12
N PRO A 323 -15.19 23.44 10.85
CA PRO A 323 -16.35 22.59 10.70
C PRO A 323 -16.22 21.75 9.41
N VAL A 324 -16.54 20.46 9.50
CA VAL A 324 -16.62 19.53 8.36
C VAL A 324 -18.04 18.99 8.28
N ALA A 325 -18.64 19.11 7.10
CA ALA A 325 -19.98 18.60 6.84
C ALA A 325 -20.02 17.07 6.99
N ALA A 326 -21.15 16.52 7.45
CA ALA A 326 -21.34 15.07 7.46
C ALA A 326 -21.32 14.51 6.03
N ALA A 327 -20.76 13.32 5.87
CA ALA A 327 -20.76 12.60 4.60
C ALA A 327 -22.22 12.41 4.14
N GLY A 328 -22.63 13.13 3.09
CA GLY A 328 -23.96 13.04 2.49
C GLY A 328 -24.76 14.34 2.37
N SER A 329 -24.29 15.50 2.86
CA SER A 329 -24.92 16.78 2.48
C SER A 329 -24.24 17.35 1.24
N THR A 330 -24.79 17.09 0.06
CA THR A 330 -24.61 17.99 -1.08
C THR A 330 -25.30 19.31 -0.71
N ALA A 331 -24.59 20.18 0.01
CA ALA A 331 -24.96 21.58 0.07
C ALA A 331 -24.43 22.20 -1.23
N ASP A 332 -25.35 22.74 -2.03
CA ASP A 332 -25.06 23.65 -3.14
C ASP A 332 -23.94 24.60 -2.73
N SER A 333 -22.75 24.42 -3.29
CA SER A 333 -21.77 25.49 -3.34
C SER A 333 -22.22 26.39 -4.49
N ASP A 334 -23.09 27.33 -4.15
CA ASP A 334 -23.50 28.45 -4.98
C ASP A 334 -22.24 29.18 -5.51
N PRO A 335 -21.97 29.19 -6.83
CA PRO A 335 -20.76 29.76 -7.39
C PRO A 335 -20.97 31.24 -7.76
N ASP A 336 -21.52 32.06 -6.86
CA ASP A 336 -21.75 33.49 -7.11
C ASP A 336 -20.97 34.37 -6.13
N HIS A 337 -19.65 34.36 -6.28
CA HIS A 337 -18.82 35.53 -5.95
C HIS A 337 -17.79 35.76 -7.05
N ASN A 338 -18.27 36.29 -8.18
CA ASN A 338 -17.43 37.10 -9.04
C ASN A 338 -18.24 38.24 -9.65
N GLY A 339 -17.72 39.46 -9.54
CA GLY A 339 -18.35 40.67 -10.05
C GLY A 339 -18.64 40.59 -11.54
N THR A 340 -19.86 40.98 -11.91
CA THR A 340 -20.31 41.25 -13.27
C THR A 340 -19.31 42.09 -14.06
N PRO A 341 -19.14 41.78 -15.35
CA PRO A 341 -19.69 42.71 -16.33
C PRO A 341 -20.57 42.02 -17.39
N GLU A 342 -21.61 42.76 -17.75
CA GLU A 342 -22.72 42.46 -18.65
C GLU A 342 -22.33 41.84 -20.00
N ARG A 343 -23.14 40.87 -20.48
CA ARG A 343 -23.49 40.75 -21.90
C ARG A 343 -24.95 40.32 -22.10
N PRO A 344 -25.61 40.80 -23.17
CA PRO A 344 -27.07 40.84 -23.23
C PRO A 344 -27.72 39.60 -23.87
N ASP A 345 -28.97 39.41 -23.44
CA ASP A 345 -30.10 38.67 -23.99
C ASP A 345 -29.96 38.03 -25.38
N HIS A 346 -30.40 36.76 -25.51
CA HIS A 346 -31.49 36.41 -26.42
C HIS A 346 -32.03 34.98 -26.17
N MET A 347 -33.27 34.97 -25.69
CA MET A 347 -34.43 34.10 -25.94
C MET A 347 -34.31 32.56 -26.17
N PRO A 348 -35.18 31.77 -25.51
CA PRO A 348 -35.24 30.31 -25.59
C PRO A 348 -36.31 29.80 -26.56
N LEU A 349 -36.20 28.55 -27.04
CA LEU A 349 -37.34 27.79 -27.56
C LEU A 349 -37.13 26.25 -27.40
N PRO A 350 -38.21 25.44 -27.34
CA PRO A 350 -38.41 24.51 -26.23
C PRO A 350 -38.79 23.07 -26.63
N LEU A 351 -38.82 22.20 -25.61
CA LEU A 351 -39.74 21.07 -25.38
C LEU A 351 -40.01 20.06 -26.51
N GLY A 352 -39.56 18.82 -26.30
CA GLY A 352 -40.15 17.60 -26.86
C GLY A 352 -40.51 16.61 -25.75
N ARG A 353 -41.80 16.43 -25.50
CA ARG A 353 -42.40 15.67 -24.40
C ARG A 353 -42.91 14.30 -24.89
N ARG A 354 -42.88 13.33 -23.97
CA ARG A 354 -43.78 12.14 -23.80
C ARG A 354 -43.55 10.87 -24.63
N GLY A 355 -43.49 9.75 -23.90
CA GLY A 355 -43.88 8.42 -24.36
C GLY A 355 -43.81 7.37 -23.24
N ARG A 356 -44.94 7.13 -22.56
CA ARG A 356 -45.18 6.10 -21.52
C ARG A 356 -45.55 4.75 -22.17
N GLY A 357 -45.26 3.65 -21.48
CA GLY A 357 -45.93 2.34 -21.66
C GLY A 357 -44.93 1.18 -21.57
N SER A 358 -44.75 0.46 -20.46
CA SER A 358 -45.64 -0.41 -19.67
C SER A 358 -45.30 -1.90 -19.85
N THR A 359 -44.89 -2.50 -18.73
CA THR A 359 -45.36 -3.78 -18.15
C THR A 359 -44.88 -5.15 -18.64
N LYS A 360 -44.33 -5.87 -17.63
CA LYS A 360 -44.49 -7.31 -17.27
C LYS A 360 -43.62 -8.29 -18.09
N ARG A 361 -43.05 -9.38 -17.55
CA ARG A 361 -43.08 -10.10 -16.26
C ARG A 361 -42.01 -11.21 -16.35
N ALA A 362 -41.39 -11.59 -15.23
CA ALA A 362 -41.00 -12.96 -14.78
C ALA A 362 -39.70 -12.89 -13.92
N VAL A 363 -39.70 -13.13 -12.59
CA VAL A 363 -39.92 -14.41 -11.84
C VAL A 363 -38.69 -15.34 -11.99
N THR A 364 -37.96 -15.84 -10.99
CA THR A 364 -37.92 -15.78 -9.51
C THR A 364 -36.64 -16.55 -9.06
N LEU A 365 -36.18 -16.35 -7.80
CA LEU A 365 -35.24 -17.18 -7.00
C LEU A 365 -33.77 -17.16 -7.48
N ALA A 366 -32.72 -17.01 -6.67
CA ALA A 366 -32.48 -16.96 -5.23
C ALA A 366 -31.10 -16.24 -5.05
N ALA A 367 -30.53 -15.94 -3.89
CA ALA A 367 -30.80 -16.24 -2.51
C ALA A 367 -30.20 -15.13 -1.64
N SER A 368 -30.80 -14.96 -0.48
CA SER A 368 -30.21 -14.31 0.69
C SER A 368 -28.82 -14.85 1.00
N LEU A 369 -27.91 -13.94 1.35
CA LEU A 369 -26.90 -14.01 2.41
C LEU A 369 -25.56 -13.42 1.95
N LEU A 370 -25.25 -12.19 2.39
CA LEU A 370 -23.91 -11.76 2.82
C LEU A 370 -23.94 -10.28 3.22
N ALA A 371 -24.22 -10.01 4.49
CA ALA A 371 -23.72 -8.82 5.18
C ALA A 371 -23.60 -9.11 6.68
N THR A 372 -22.95 -10.22 7.00
CA THR A 372 -22.24 -10.37 8.26
C THR A 372 -21.01 -11.20 7.94
N LEU A 373 -19.86 -10.53 7.94
CA LEU A 373 -18.67 -10.78 8.75
C LEU A 373 -17.53 -9.92 8.15
N PHE A 374 -16.67 -9.17 8.83
CA PHE A 374 -16.44 -8.80 10.23
C PHE A 374 -15.48 -7.59 10.12
N VAL A 375 -15.89 -6.37 10.46
CA VAL A 375 -15.45 -5.68 11.68
C VAL A 375 -14.63 -6.59 12.59
N GLY A 376 -13.34 -6.29 12.75
CA GLY A 376 -12.60 -6.71 13.93
C GLY A 376 -13.28 -6.08 15.15
N GLY A 377 -14.27 -6.78 15.69
CA GLY A 377 -14.86 -6.48 16.97
C GLY A 377 -13.87 -6.92 18.03
N TYR A 378 -13.20 -5.97 18.67
CA TYR A 378 -12.98 -6.09 20.10
C TYR A 378 -14.34 -5.85 20.76
N ALA A 379 -15.19 -6.89 20.74
CA ALA A 379 -16.22 -7.02 21.74
C ALA A 379 -15.54 -7.56 23.00
N ALA A 380 -15.73 -6.81 24.08
CA ALA A 380 -15.34 -7.14 25.43
C ALA A 380 -15.53 -8.64 25.75
N PHE A 381 -14.41 -9.33 26.00
CA PHE A 381 -14.43 -10.35 27.03
C PHE A 381 -14.45 -9.62 28.36
N GLY A 382 -15.60 -9.67 29.04
CA GLY A 382 -15.74 -9.17 30.39
C GLY A 382 -14.79 -9.91 31.31
N TRP A 383 -13.83 -9.18 31.89
CA TRP A 383 -13.42 -9.46 33.25
C TRP A 383 -14.59 -9.10 34.16
N ALA A 384 -15.31 -10.12 34.62
CA ALA A 384 -15.93 -10.05 35.92
C ALA A 384 -14.81 -9.84 36.95
N PRO A 385 -14.94 -8.90 37.92
CA PRO A 385 -13.96 -8.79 38.98
C PRO A 385 -13.99 -10.08 39.80
N GLY A 386 -12.95 -10.91 39.64
CA GLY A 386 -12.63 -11.93 40.61
C GLY A 386 -12.39 -11.25 41.95
N THR A 387 -13.10 -11.71 42.97
CA THR A 387 -12.83 -11.41 44.37
C THR A 387 -11.34 -11.61 44.71
N PRO A 388 -10.76 -10.81 45.61
CA PRO A 388 -9.34 -10.86 45.91
C PRO A 388 -9.01 -12.20 46.58
N GLY A 389 -8.18 -13.00 45.91
CA GLY A 389 -7.74 -14.30 46.38
C GLY A 389 -6.30 -14.58 45.96
N ASP A 390 -5.41 -14.43 46.93
CA ASP A 390 -4.05 -14.95 47.04
C ASP A 390 -2.90 -14.38 46.21
N ALA A 391 -1.77 -14.29 46.91
CA ALA A 391 -0.54 -13.61 46.54
C ALA A 391 0.41 -14.50 45.72
N GLY A 392 1.15 -13.85 44.82
CA GLY A 392 2.57 -14.13 44.59
C GLY A 392 2.95 -15.07 43.45
N THR A 393 3.29 -14.49 42.28
CA THR A 393 4.57 -14.77 41.60
C THR A 393 4.85 -13.60 40.64
N GLN A 394 5.86 -12.78 40.93
CA GLN A 394 6.43 -11.87 39.92
C GLN A 394 7.29 -12.75 38.99
N ALA A 395 7.14 -12.61 37.67
CA ALA A 395 8.05 -13.26 36.73
C ALA A 395 9.48 -12.77 37.00
N GLU A 396 10.44 -13.69 37.09
CA GLU A 396 11.86 -13.38 37.37
C GLU A 396 12.61 -12.95 36.10
N ALA A 397 12.13 -13.31 34.91
CA ALA A 397 12.72 -12.93 33.63
C ALA A 397 11.67 -12.49 32.59
N GLU A 398 11.97 -11.42 31.87
CA GLU A 398 11.14 -10.88 30.79
C GLU A 398 11.89 -11.00 29.45
N VAL A 399 11.55 -12.03 28.68
CA VAL A 399 12.17 -12.33 27.39
C VAL A 399 11.51 -11.50 26.30
N THR A 400 12.26 -10.58 25.70
CA THR A 400 11.79 -9.77 24.57
C THR A 400 12.14 -10.44 23.24
N ALA A 401 11.16 -10.65 22.37
CA ALA A 401 11.32 -11.36 21.11
C ALA A 401 10.93 -10.50 19.90
N LEU A 402 11.83 -10.40 18.93
CA LEU A 402 11.60 -9.80 17.62
C LEU A 402 11.33 -10.91 16.60
N VAL A 403 10.07 -11.05 16.19
CA VAL A 403 9.60 -12.23 15.45
C VAL A 403 9.08 -11.85 14.09
N ALA A 404 9.54 -12.56 13.05
CA ALA A 404 9.03 -12.37 11.70
C ALA A 404 7.50 -12.56 11.67
N SER A 405 6.80 -11.61 11.07
CA SER A 405 5.33 -11.54 11.03
C SER A 405 4.63 -12.76 10.44
N ASN A 406 5.33 -13.57 9.63
CA ASN A 406 4.82 -14.84 9.13
C ASN A 406 4.63 -15.89 10.24
N MET A 407 5.26 -15.72 11.42
CA MET A 407 5.17 -16.62 12.56
C MET A 407 4.22 -16.15 13.66
N THR A 408 3.54 -15.00 13.51
CA THR A 408 2.72 -14.38 14.58
C THR A 408 1.85 -15.38 15.35
N ASP A 409 0.90 -16.02 14.67
CA ASP A 409 -0.06 -16.93 15.33
C ASP A 409 0.63 -18.17 15.94
N ALA A 410 1.65 -18.71 15.26
CA ALA A 410 2.37 -19.89 15.72
C ALA A 410 3.29 -19.57 16.90
N PHE A 411 3.89 -18.38 16.92
CA PHE A 411 4.77 -17.93 17.99
C PHE A 411 3.97 -17.57 19.24
N ASP A 412 2.81 -16.91 19.10
CA ASP A 412 1.89 -16.68 20.23
C ASP A 412 1.51 -18.00 20.91
N ALA A 413 1.10 -19.00 20.12
CA ALA A 413 0.77 -20.32 20.66
C ALA A 413 1.97 -21.06 21.30
N LEU A 414 3.19 -20.83 20.79
CA LEU A 414 4.42 -21.35 21.37
C LEU A 414 4.76 -20.65 22.69
N ALA A 415 4.65 -19.32 22.73
CA ALA A 415 4.92 -18.50 23.89
C ALA A 415 3.95 -18.85 25.04
N ASP A 416 2.64 -18.89 24.74
CA ASP A 416 1.61 -19.30 25.70
C ASP A 416 1.93 -20.68 26.30
N ARG A 417 2.24 -21.67 25.45
CA ARG A 417 2.53 -23.02 25.92
C ARG A 417 3.85 -23.13 26.68
N TYR A 418 4.81 -22.28 26.36
CA TYR A 418 6.09 -22.23 27.06
C TYR A 418 5.91 -21.64 28.47
N THR A 419 5.23 -20.49 28.58
CA THR A 419 4.97 -19.80 29.85
C THR A 419 4.05 -20.59 30.78
N GLU A 420 3.12 -21.40 30.27
CA GLU A 420 2.36 -22.36 31.09
C GLU A 420 3.26 -23.33 31.90
N ARG A 421 4.46 -23.63 31.39
CA ARG A 421 5.43 -24.53 32.03
C ARG A 421 6.58 -23.81 32.74
N HIS A 422 6.70 -22.50 32.51
CA HIS A 422 7.76 -21.63 33.02
C HIS A 422 7.08 -20.34 33.54
N PRO A 423 6.31 -20.42 34.64
CA PRO A 423 5.54 -19.29 35.16
C PRO A 423 6.42 -18.13 35.67
N ASP A 424 7.71 -18.38 35.84
CA ASP A 424 8.77 -17.42 36.14
C ASP A 424 9.26 -16.64 34.90
N THR A 425 8.86 -17.03 33.68
CA THR A 425 9.28 -16.38 32.43
C THR A 425 8.10 -15.74 31.71
N ARG A 426 8.16 -14.41 31.56
CA ARG A 426 7.24 -13.64 30.69
C ARG A 426 7.89 -13.48 29.31
N ILE A 427 7.10 -13.64 28.25
CA ILE A 427 7.55 -13.41 26.87
C ILE A 427 6.78 -12.22 26.31
N GLU A 428 7.51 -11.21 25.82
CA GLU A 428 6.95 -10.08 25.08
C GLU A 428 7.43 -10.14 23.64
N ALA A 429 6.50 -10.25 22.68
CA ALA A 429 6.81 -10.40 21.27
C ALA A 429 6.40 -9.16 20.47
N SER A 430 7.28 -8.73 19.56
CA SER A 430 6.99 -7.74 18.54
C SER A 430 7.13 -8.36 17.15
N TYR A 431 6.17 -8.05 16.28
CA TYR A 431 6.03 -8.67 14.97
C TYR A 431 6.23 -7.66 13.85
N ALA A 432 7.16 -7.93 12.93
CA ALA A 432 7.36 -7.13 11.73
C ALA A 432 7.94 -7.95 10.57
N GLY A 433 8.13 -7.31 9.42
CA GLY A 433 8.89 -7.92 8.33
C GLY A 433 10.37 -8.08 8.71
N THR A 434 11.01 -9.17 8.29
CA THR A 434 12.42 -9.48 8.62
C THR A 434 13.38 -8.30 8.42
N GLN A 435 13.21 -7.51 7.36
CA GLN A 435 14.05 -6.35 7.09
C GLN A 435 13.91 -5.25 8.16
N ILE A 436 12.70 -5.03 8.66
CA ILE A 436 12.42 -4.06 9.73
C ILE A 436 13.07 -4.57 11.02
N LEU A 437 12.87 -5.84 11.37
CA LEU A 437 13.46 -6.46 12.57
C LEU A 437 15.00 -6.40 12.51
N PHE A 438 15.60 -6.68 11.34
CA PHE A 438 17.04 -6.55 11.13
C PHE A 438 17.52 -5.11 11.35
N THR A 439 16.76 -4.12 10.90
CA THR A 439 17.08 -2.71 11.12
C THR A 439 16.99 -2.33 12.61
N GLN A 440 16.00 -2.87 13.32
CA GLN A 440 15.84 -2.64 14.77
C GLN A 440 17.04 -3.17 15.55
N ILE A 441 17.47 -4.41 15.32
CA ILE A 441 18.64 -4.96 16.01
C ILE A 441 19.95 -4.24 15.63
N GLN A 442 20.08 -3.75 14.39
CA GLN A 442 21.21 -2.90 13.99
C GLN A 442 21.26 -1.56 14.73
N GLN A 443 20.10 -1.05 15.14
CA GLN A 443 19.96 0.20 15.88
C GLN A 443 20.06 -0.01 17.41
N GLY A 444 20.32 -1.24 17.87
CA GLY A 444 20.41 -1.57 19.29
C GLY A 444 19.03 -1.63 19.98
N ALA A 445 17.98 -2.04 19.26
CA ALA A 445 16.69 -2.31 19.89
C ALA A 445 16.86 -3.44 20.93
N PRO A 446 16.40 -3.23 22.19
CA PRO A 446 16.53 -4.24 23.23
C PRO A 446 15.68 -5.46 22.88
N ALA A 447 16.33 -6.62 22.76
CA ALA A 447 15.66 -7.90 22.52
C ALA A 447 16.58 -9.06 22.94
N ASP A 448 15.97 -10.18 23.34
CA ASP A 448 16.68 -11.41 23.68
C ASP A 448 16.67 -12.41 22.53
N LEU A 449 15.58 -12.44 21.75
CA LEU A 449 15.34 -13.41 20.69
C LEU A 449 15.06 -12.70 19.37
N PHE A 450 15.75 -13.13 18.30
CA PHE A 450 15.50 -12.70 16.93
C PHE A 450 15.06 -13.90 16.09
N ILE A 451 13.93 -13.77 15.38
CA ILE A 451 13.45 -14.78 14.43
C ILE A 451 13.26 -14.15 13.05
N SER A 452 14.02 -14.64 12.08
CA SER A 452 13.97 -14.22 10.68
C SER A 452 13.24 -15.24 9.80
N ALA A 453 12.42 -14.76 8.87
CA ALA A 453 11.84 -15.56 7.79
C ALA A 453 12.74 -15.67 6.54
N ASP A 454 13.91 -15.04 6.56
CA ASP A 454 14.85 -14.98 5.44
C ASP A 454 16.27 -15.31 5.92
N ARG A 455 16.88 -16.31 5.28
CA ARG A 455 18.22 -16.78 5.63
C ARG A 455 19.27 -15.72 5.41
N ASP A 456 19.16 -14.93 4.35
CA ASP A 456 20.17 -13.94 3.99
C ASP A 456 20.27 -12.87 5.09
N TYR A 457 19.14 -12.51 5.70
CA TYR A 457 19.10 -11.58 6.84
C TYR A 457 19.62 -12.20 8.13
N ALA A 458 19.35 -13.48 8.39
CA ALA A 458 19.93 -14.19 9.54
C ALA A 458 21.46 -14.29 9.41
N GLU A 459 21.97 -14.63 8.23
CA GLU A 459 23.41 -14.68 7.94
C GLU A 459 24.05 -13.30 8.06
N ARG A 460 23.40 -12.24 7.56
CA ARG A 460 23.87 -10.85 7.74
C ARG A 460 23.91 -10.43 9.20
N ALA A 461 22.90 -10.79 9.99
CA ALA A 461 22.88 -10.48 11.42
C ALA A 461 24.02 -11.17 12.16
N ALA A 462 24.27 -12.46 11.87
CA ALA A 462 25.38 -13.21 12.44
C ALA A 462 26.75 -12.65 12.00
N ASN A 463 26.92 -12.36 10.71
CA ASN A 463 28.17 -11.79 10.17
C ASN A 463 28.49 -10.40 10.75
N ASN A 464 27.46 -9.65 11.16
CA ASN A 464 27.62 -8.35 11.82
C ASN A 464 27.79 -8.46 13.35
N GLY A 465 27.80 -9.67 13.91
CA GLY A 465 27.92 -9.91 15.34
C GLY A 465 26.71 -9.47 16.16
N LEU A 466 25.53 -9.33 15.54
CA LEU A 466 24.29 -8.90 16.21
C LEU A 466 23.57 -10.05 16.91
N ILE A 467 23.79 -11.27 16.44
CA ILE A 467 23.18 -12.49 16.97
C ILE A 467 24.23 -13.60 17.09
N ASP A 468 23.97 -14.55 17.98
CA ASP A 468 24.66 -15.85 18.05
C ASP A 468 24.36 -16.71 16.81
N ASP A 469 24.94 -17.92 16.75
CA ASP A 469 24.59 -18.93 15.74
C ASP A 469 23.07 -19.17 15.69
N PHE A 470 22.48 -18.99 14.51
CA PHE A 470 21.05 -19.18 14.31
C PHE A 470 20.71 -20.63 13.97
N THR A 471 19.50 -21.05 14.36
CA THR A 471 18.99 -22.39 14.09
C THR A 471 17.67 -22.34 13.34
N THR A 472 17.40 -23.35 12.51
CA THR A 472 16.08 -23.47 11.86
C THR A 472 15.07 -24.00 12.87
N VAL A 473 14.02 -23.23 13.13
CA VAL A 473 12.94 -23.60 14.08
C VAL A 473 11.67 -24.05 13.39
N ALA A 474 11.42 -23.56 12.18
CA ALA A 474 10.28 -23.96 11.37
C ALA A 474 10.65 -24.02 9.89
N LYS A 475 9.91 -24.82 9.13
CA LYS A 475 10.04 -24.93 7.68
C LYS A 475 8.68 -24.68 7.03
N MET A 476 8.67 -24.06 5.87
CA MET A 476 7.46 -23.81 5.09
C MET A 476 7.69 -24.17 3.63
N LYS A 477 6.64 -24.63 2.98
CA LYS A 477 6.68 -25.03 1.57
C LYS A 477 5.72 -24.22 0.73
N PRO A 478 6.18 -23.71 -0.41
CA PRO A 478 5.32 -23.26 -1.48
C PRO A 478 4.37 -24.38 -1.93
N VAL A 479 3.12 -23.99 -2.16
CA VAL A 479 2.05 -24.80 -2.74
C VAL A 479 1.32 -23.98 -3.78
N ILE A 480 0.63 -24.65 -4.69
CA ILE A 480 -0.32 -24.00 -5.59
C ILE A 480 -1.69 -24.06 -4.91
N VAL A 481 -2.38 -22.95 -4.84
CA VAL A 481 -3.76 -22.86 -4.38
C VAL A 481 -4.65 -22.47 -5.55
N VAL A 482 -5.80 -23.15 -5.67
CA VAL A 482 -6.82 -22.88 -6.67
C VAL A 482 -8.16 -22.65 -5.97
N PRO A 483 -9.11 -21.91 -6.57
CA PRO A 483 -10.45 -21.78 -6.01
C PRO A 483 -11.07 -23.16 -5.75
N GLN A 484 -11.90 -23.28 -4.71
CA GLN A 484 -12.57 -24.55 -4.39
C GLN A 484 -13.29 -25.14 -5.61
N GLY A 485 -13.11 -26.44 -5.81
CA GLY A 485 -13.64 -27.17 -6.96
C GLY A 485 -12.78 -27.05 -8.21
N ASN A 486 -11.65 -26.34 -8.14
CA ASN A 486 -10.63 -26.24 -9.18
C ASN A 486 -11.23 -25.96 -10.59
N PRO A 487 -11.88 -24.80 -10.81
CA PRO A 487 -12.60 -24.52 -12.05
C PRO A 487 -11.68 -24.45 -13.29
N ALA A 488 -10.39 -24.18 -13.09
CA ALA A 488 -9.38 -24.18 -14.13
C ALA A 488 -8.86 -25.59 -14.47
N ASN A 489 -9.30 -26.62 -13.74
CA ASN A 489 -8.89 -28.02 -13.92
C ASN A 489 -7.36 -28.19 -13.95
N LEU A 490 -6.70 -27.61 -12.94
CA LEU A 490 -5.27 -27.70 -12.72
C LEU A 490 -4.94 -28.93 -11.88
N ASP A 491 -4.16 -29.87 -12.40
CA ASP A 491 -3.82 -31.10 -11.68
C ASP A 491 -2.40 -31.07 -11.09
N SER A 492 -1.53 -30.23 -11.66
CA SER A 492 -0.10 -30.26 -11.38
C SER A 492 0.61 -28.92 -11.62
N LEU A 493 1.88 -28.86 -11.22
CA LEU A 493 2.76 -27.74 -11.54
C LEU A 493 2.91 -27.53 -13.06
N ALA A 494 2.89 -28.60 -13.86
CA ALA A 494 3.10 -28.52 -15.31
C ALA A 494 2.00 -27.69 -15.99
N ASP A 495 0.76 -27.83 -15.50
CA ASP A 495 -0.40 -27.15 -16.07
C ASP A 495 -0.28 -25.61 -16.04
N LEU A 496 0.49 -25.06 -15.09
CA LEU A 496 0.72 -23.62 -15.01
C LEU A 496 1.43 -23.06 -16.25
N GLY A 497 2.21 -23.88 -16.96
CA GLY A 497 2.94 -23.50 -18.17
C GLY A 497 2.28 -23.95 -19.47
N GLU A 498 1.32 -24.88 -19.40
CA GLU A 498 0.65 -25.46 -20.57
C GLU A 498 -0.69 -24.78 -20.87
N GLN A 499 -1.38 -24.30 -19.83
CA GLN A 499 -2.70 -23.69 -19.94
C GLN A 499 -2.63 -22.16 -19.92
N SER A 500 -3.64 -21.50 -20.51
CA SER A 500 -3.80 -20.05 -20.37
C SER A 500 -4.69 -19.77 -19.18
N LEU A 501 -4.12 -19.14 -18.15
CA LEU A 501 -4.79 -18.92 -16.87
C LEU A 501 -4.33 -17.61 -16.22
N LYS A 502 -5.07 -17.17 -15.20
CA LYS A 502 -4.73 -16.02 -14.36
C LYS A 502 -4.00 -16.49 -13.11
N LEU A 503 -2.69 -16.33 -13.09
CA LEU A 503 -1.83 -16.67 -11.97
C LEU A 503 -1.54 -15.43 -11.12
N VAL A 504 -1.54 -15.57 -9.81
CA VAL A 504 -1.08 -14.53 -8.88
C VAL A 504 0.05 -15.08 -8.02
N ILE A 505 1.11 -14.31 -7.84
CA ILE A 505 2.29 -14.71 -7.06
C ILE A 505 2.78 -13.55 -6.21
N GLY A 506 3.64 -13.81 -5.22
CA GLY A 506 4.31 -12.74 -4.47
C GLY A 506 5.30 -11.93 -5.32
N VAL A 507 5.49 -10.65 -5.00
CA VAL A 507 6.57 -9.83 -5.56
C VAL A 507 7.94 -10.42 -5.23
N ASN A 508 8.96 -10.16 -6.06
CA ASN A 508 10.28 -10.75 -5.87
C ASN A 508 11.00 -10.27 -4.59
N THR A 509 10.56 -9.15 -4.02
CA THR A 509 11.14 -8.53 -2.83
C THR A 509 10.65 -9.16 -1.52
N VAL A 510 9.65 -10.06 -1.56
CA VAL A 510 9.21 -10.82 -0.39
C VAL A 510 9.58 -12.30 -0.53
N PRO A 511 9.81 -13.04 0.58
CA PRO A 511 10.30 -14.41 0.53
C PRO A 511 9.51 -15.32 -0.41
N ILE A 512 8.18 -15.38 -0.29
CA ILE A 512 7.36 -16.27 -1.14
C ILE A 512 7.58 -16.04 -2.64
N GLY A 513 7.83 -14.80 -3.07
CA GLY A 513 8.04 -14.48 -4.47
C GLY A 513 9.41 -14.92 -4.97
N LYS A 514 10.44 -14.84 -4.13
CA LYS A 514 11.78 -15.40 -4.41
C LYS A 514 11.68 -16.93 -4.54
N TYR A 515 11.06 -17.59 -3.56
CA TYR A 515 10.87 -19.05 -3.57
C TYR A 515 10.00 -19.52 -4.75
N THR A 516 8.95 -18.79 -5.11
CA THR A 516 8.12 -19.10 -6.27
C THR A 516 8.95 -19.14 -7.54
N ARG A 517 9.76 -18.10 -7.80
CA ARG A 517 10.63 -18.06 -9.00
C ARG A 517 11.67 -19.16 -8.98
N GLN A 518 12.25 -19.47 -7.82
CA GLN A 518 13.19 -20.57 -7.68
C GLN A 518 12.54 -21.92 -8.00
N VAL A 519 11.32 -22.18 -7.49
CA VAL A 519 10.55 -23.39 -7.81
C VAL A 519 10.30 -23.50 -9.31
N LEU A 520 9.89 -22.42 -9.95
CA LEU A 520 9.63 -22.40 -11.40
C LEU A 520 10.90 -22.62 -12.21
N HIS A 521 12.03 -22.05 -11.81
CA HIS A 521 13.32 -22.26 -12.47
C HIS A 521 13.83 -23.70 -12.28
N ASN A 522 13.71 -24.26 -11.07
CA ASN A 522 14.02 -25.66 -10.80
C ASN A 522 13.18 -26.60 -11.68
N ALA A 523 11.93 -26.22 -11.94
CA ALA A 523 10.99 -27.00 -12.75
C ALA A 523 11.33 -27.01 -14.25
N GLU A 524 12.12 -26.06 -14.78
CA GLU A 524 12.56 -26.06 -16.19
C GLU A 524 13.35 -27.32 -16.55
N HIS A 525 14.11 -27.87 -15.61
CA HIS A 525 14.85 -29.13 -15.79
C HIS A 525 13.92 -30.33 -16.07
N GLY A 526 12.65 -30.25 -15.64
CA GLY A 526 11.66 -31.31 -15.82
C GLY A 526 10.65 -31.05 -16.94
N TYR A 527 10.27 -29.79 -17.16
CA TYR A 527 9.17 -29.41 -18.05
C TYR A 527 9.64 -28.62 -19.29
N GLY A 528 10.95 -28.40 -19.45
CA GLY A 528 11.56 -27.72 -20.59
C GLY A 528 11.96 -26.27 -20.29
N ASN A 529 12.91 -25.76 -21.09
CA ASN A 529 13.56 -24.46 -20.87
C ASN A 529 12.63 -23.23 -21.05
N ASP A 530 11.44 -23.41 -21.63
CA ASP A 530 10.46 -22.33 -21.77
C ASP A 530 9.42 -22.33 -20.65
N PHE A 531 9.45 -23.32 -19.73
CA PHE A 531 8.44 -23.50 -18.71
C PHE A 531 8.29 -22.26 -17.81
N TYR A 532 9.41 -21.71 -17.31
CA TYR A 532 9.39 -20.51 -16.48
C TYR A 532 8.72 -19.34 -17.23
N HIS A 533 9.14 -19.08 -18.46
CA HIS A 533 8.61 -17.98 -19.26
C HIS A 533 7.10 -18.16 -19.53
N ASN A 534 6.66 -19.38 -19.84
CA ASN A 534 5.25 -19.69 -20.09
C ASN A 534 4.39 -19.47 -18.84
N VAL A 535 4.85 -19.92 -17.68
CA VAL A 535 4.16 -19.69 -16.40
C VAL A 535 4.13 -18.19 -16.08
N MET A 536 5.25 -17.48 -16.25
CA MET A 536 5.32 -16.06 -15.94
C MET A 536 4.42 -15.20 -16.84
N ARG A 537 4.14 -15.62 -18.07
CA ARG A 537 3.16 -14.95 -18.95
C ARG A 537 1.72 -15.01 -18.40
N ASN A 538 1.40 -16.04 -17.62
CA ASN A 538 0.10 -16.20 -16.98
C ASN A 538 -0.04 -15.34 -15.70
N VAL A 539 1.05 -14.72 -15.22
CA VAL A 539 1.01 -13.88 -14.01
C VAL A 539 0.32 -12.55 -14.31
N VAL A 540 -0.88 -12.37 -13.75
CA VAL A 540 -1.71 -11.17 -13.94
C VAL A 540 -1.59 -10.15 -12.81
N SER A 541 -1.07 -10.57 -11.65
CA SER A 541 -0.86 -9.70 -10.49
C SER A 541 0.28 -10.24 -9.64
N THR A 542 1.01 -9.31 -9.03
CA THR A 542 1.93 -9.62 -7.93
C THR A 542 1.62 -8.76 -6.72
N ASP A 543 1.77 -9.31 -5.51
CA ASP A 543 1.45 -8.59 -4.28
C ASP A 543 2.58 -8.74 -3.24
N THR A 544 2.73 -7.72 -2.40
CA THR A 544 3.63 -7.71 -1.24
C THR A 544 3.04 -8.46 -0.05
N ASP A 545 1.72 -8.55 0.03
CA ASP A 545 0.99 -9.24 1.11
C ASP A 545 0.57 -10.64 0.65
N THR A 546 1.14 -11.69 1.27
CA THR A 546 0.82 -13.09 0.98
C THR A 546 -0.66 -13.39 1.18
N LYS A 547 -1.33 -12.72 2.14
CA LYS A 547 -2.76 -12.91 2.39
C LYS A 547 -3.59 -12.43 1.20
N GLN A 548 -3.17 -11.37 0.51
CA GLN A 548 -3.85 -10.88 -0.70
C GLN A 548 -3.65 -11.82 -1.88
N VAL A 549 -2.47 -12.42 -2.02
CA VAL A 549 -2.21 -13.46 -3.03
C VAL A 549 -3.18 -14.63 -2.84
N THR A 550 -3.29 -15.16 -1.62
CA THR A 550 -4.22 -16.25 -1.29
C THR A 550 -5.67 -15.84 -1.48
N GLN A 551 -6.06 -14.64 -1.04
CA GLN A 551 -7.43 -14.15 -1.14
C GLN A 551 -7.90 -14.03 -2.59
N LYS A 552 -7.03 -13.67 -3.53
CA LYS A 552 -7.38 -13.58 -4.96
C LYS A 552 -7.74 -14.94 -5.55
N ALA A 553 -7.11 -16.03 -5.09
CA ALA A 553 -7.52 -17.39 -5.44
C ALA A 553 -8.85 -17.77 -4.74
N VAL A 554 -9.01 -17.45 -3.45
CA VAL A 554 -10.25 -17.72 -2.69
C VAL A 554 -11.49 -17.12 -3.37
N ILE A 555 -11.40 -15.87 -3.84
CA ILE A 555 -12.54 -15.17 -4.46
C ILE A 555 -12.67 -15.43 -5.97
N GLY A 556 -11.84 -16.31 -6.55
CA GLY A 556 -11.83 -16.61 -7.98
C GLY A 556 -11.40 -15.44 -8.87
N ALA A 557 -10.70 -14.44 -8.32
CA ALA A 557 -10.11 -13.36 -9.12
C ALA A 557 -8.86 -13.85 -9.90
N ALA A 558 -8.26 -14.94 -9.42
CA ALA A 558 -7.21 -15.70 -10.06
C ALA A 558 -7.63 -17.16 -10.20
N ASP A 559 -7.17 -17.82 -11.25
CA ASP A 559 -7.37 -19.25 -11.48
C ASP A 559 -6.45 -20.08 -10.58
N ALA A 560 -5.28 -19.55 -10.24
CA ALA A 560 -4.34 -20.12 -9.29
C ALA A 560 -3.49 -19.06 -8.60
N ALA A 561 -2.91 -19.43 -7.46
CA ALA A 561 -1.84 -18.67 -6.84
C ALA A 561 -0.75 -19.59 -6.27
N ILE A 562 0.48 -19.08 -6.15
CA ILE A 562 1.58 -19.78 -5.46
C ILE A 562 1.84 -19.06 -4.13
N VAL A 563 1.62 -19.78 -3.02
CA VAL A 563 1.66 -19.27 -1.64
C VAL A 563 2.34 -20.28 -0.72
N TYR A 564 2.64 -19.92 0.53
CA TYR A 564 3.06 -20.93 1.50
C TYR A 564 1.84 -21.71 1.99
N ARG A 565 2.04 -23.00 2.31
CA ARG A 565 0.98 -23.79 2.94
C ARG A 565 0.48 -23.19 4.26
N THR A 566 1.36 -22.50 4.99
CA THR A 566 1.04 -21.76 6.22
C THR A 566 0.11 -20.57 5.98
N ASP A 567 0.07 -20.03 4.76
CA ASP A 567 -0.86 -18.94 4.41
C ASP A 567 -2.30 -19.44 4.23
N VAL A 568 -2.51 -20.75 4.06
CA VAL A 568 -3.84 -21.38 3.99
C VAL A 568 -4.36 -21.60 5.41
N THR A 569 -4.85 -20.52 6.02
CA THR A 569 -5.38 -20.57 7.39
C THR A 569 -6.67 -21.40 7.47
N PRO A 570 -7.08 -21.88 8.67
CA PRO A 570 -8.33 -22.61 8.84
C PRO A 570 -9.59 -21.89 8.32
N SER A 571 -9.56 -20.56 8.26
CA SER A 571 -10.70 -19.74 7.78
C SER A 571 -10.88 -19.71 6.26
N ILE A 572 -9.89 -20.21 5.52
CA ILE A 572 -9.90 -20.29 4.06
C ILE A 572 -9.60 -21.68 3.50
N ALA A 573 -9.19 -22.63 4.35
CA ALA A 573 -8.84 -23.99 3.94
C ALA A 573 -9.99 -24.75 3.25
N ASP A 574 -11.24 -24.39 3.53
CA ASP A 574 -12.44 -24.92 2.91
C ASP A 574 -12.83 -24.22 1.60
N LYS A 575 -12.16 -23.12 1.23
CA LYS A 575 -12.46 -22.29 0.06
C LYS A 575 -11.44 -22.41 -1.08
N VAL A 576 -10.39 -23.18 -0.87
CA VAL A 576 -9.35 -23.44 -1.88
C VAL A 576 -8.98 -24.92 -1.89
N ASP A 577 -8.59 -25.41 -3.06
CA ASP A 577 -7.92 -26.69 -3.17
C ASP A 577 -6.41 -26.47 -3.25
N ILE A 578 -5.63 -27.35 -2.64
CA ILE A 578 -4.18 -27.29 -2.63
C ILE A 578 -3.62 -28.32 -3.60
N ILE A 579 -2.84 -27.85 -4.57
CA ILE A 579 -2.05 -28.68 -5.48
C ILE A 579 -0.61 -28.69 -4.99
N ALA A 580 -0.09 -29.88 -4.70
CA ALA A 580 1.26 -30.04 -4.19
C ALA A 580 2.31 -29.81 -5.29
N ILE A 581 3.32 -29.00 -4.98
CA ILE A 581 4.49 -28.82 -5.84
C ILE A 581 5.45 -29.99 -5.58
N PRO A 582 5.88 -30.76 -6.62
CA PRO A 582 6.74 -31.92 -6.45
C PRO A 582 8.04 -31.60 -5.70
N GLN A 583 8.42 -32.45 -4.74
CA GLN A 583 9.57 -32.20 -3.84
C GLN A 583 10.90 -31.95 -4.57
N ARG A 584 11.10 -32.56 -5.75
CA ARG A 584 12.31 -32.36 -6.57
C ARG A 584 12.45 -30.95 -7.15
N TYR A 585 11.36 -30.18 -7.21
CA TYR A 585 11.36 -28.77 -7.64
C TYR A 585 11.08 -27.82 -6.48
N ASN A 586 10.43 -28.32 -5.43
CA ASN A 586 9.98 -27.52 -4.30
C ASN A 586 11.15 -27.19 -3.36
N GLU A 587 11.31 -25.91 -3.06
CA GLU A 587 12.29 -25.39 -2.11
C GLU A 587 11.63 -25.17 -0.76
N THR A 588 12.35 -25.48 0.33
CA THR A 588 11.82 -25.31 1.68
C THR A 588 12.37 -24.02 2.28
N ALA A 589 11.50 -23.04 2.51
CA ALA A 589 11.90 -21.84 3.25
C ALA A 589 11.93 -22.14 4.75
N GLY A 590 12.75 -21.41 5.48
CA GLY A 590 12.96 -21.61 6.92
C GLY A 590 12.65 -20.37 7.72
N ASN A 591 12.26 -20.56 8.98
CA ASN A 591 12.38 -19.54 10.01
C ASN A 591 13.61 -19.84 10.86
N TYR A 592 14.41 -18.81 11.10
CA TYR A 592 15.73 -18.88 11.70
C TYR A 592 15.72 -18.10 13.00
N ALA A 593 15.87 -18.80 14.13
CA ALA A 593 15.87 -18.20 15.46
C ALA A 593 17.30 -18.13 16.01
N ALA A 594 17.62 -17.02 16.67
CA ALA A 594 18.90 -16.80 17.33
C ALA A 594 18.75 -15.89 18.55
N VAL A 595 19.68 -16.01 19.48
CA VAL A 595 19.79 -15.10 20.63
C VAL A 595 20.61 -13.88 20.20
N LEU A 596 20.21 -12.69 20.64
CA LEU A 596 20.97 -11.47 20.37
C LEU A 596 22.27 -11.44 21.18
N GLY A 597 23.32 -10.84 20.62
CA GLY A 597 24.63 -10.75 21.28
C GLY A 597 24.63 -9.91 22.56
N ASP A 598 23.69 -8.97 22.67
CA ASP A 598 23.47 -8.06 23.80
C ASP A 598 22.19 -8.39 24.60
N ALA A 599 21.67 -9.61 24.48
CA ALA A 599 20.49 -10.07 25.20
C ALA A 599 20.64 -9.95 26.73
N ASP A 600 19.60 -9.45 27.40
CA ASP A 600 19.51 -9.35 28.86
C ASP A 600 19.23 -10.72 29.51
N HIS A 601 18.49 -11.58 28.81
CA HIS A 601 18.04 -12.91 29.25
C HIS A 601 18.42 -14.02 28.24
N PRO A 602 19.71 -14.20 27.92
CA PRO A 602 20.16 -15.10 26.84
C PRO A 602 19.85 -16.57 27.12
N GLU A 603 19.88 -17.01 28.39
CA GLU A 603 19.58 -18.41 28.73
C GLU A 603 18.10 -18.76 28.53
N GLN A 604 17.19 -17.85 28.91
CA GLN A 604 15.76 -18.02 28.72
C GLN A 604 15.41 -18.01 27.23
N ALA A 605 16.04 -17.12 26.43
CA ALA A 605 15.89 -17.14 24.97
C ALA A 605 16.39 -18.47 24.36
N ARG A 606 17.52 -19.02 24.81
CA ARG A 606 18.01 -20.36 24.39
C ARG A 606 17.03 -21.47 24.74
N GLN A 607 16.43 -21.43 25.93
CA GLN A 607 15.43 -22.40 26.35
C GLN A 607 14.14 -22.31 25.51
N LEU A 608 13.71 -21.10 25.15
CA LEU A 608 12.57 -20.90 24.26
C LEU A 608 12.85 -21.48 22.85
N ILE A 609 14.03 -21.21 22.27
CA ILE A 609 14.45 -21.83 21.00
C ILE A 609 14.45 -23.37 21.10
N LYS A 610 14.98 -23.91 22.22
CA LYS A 610 14.98 -25.36 22.47
C LYS A 610 13.55 -25.92 22.58
N PHE A 611 12.64 -25.18 23.20
CA PHE A 611 11.23 -25.56 23.26
C PHE A 611 10.58 -25.56 21.87
N MET A 612 10.82 -24.55 21.04
CA MET A 612 10.33 -24.50 19.66
C MET A 612 10.77 -25.74 18.86
N ARG A 613 12.01 -26.22 19.07
CA ARG A 613 12.55 -27.42 18.40
C ARG A 613 12.13 -28.74 19.04
N SER A 614 11.56 -28.72 20.25
CA SER A 614 11.10 -29.92 20.94
C SER A 614 9.93 -30.58 20.20
N PRO A 615 9.66 -31.89 20.42
CA PRO A 615 8.49 -32.56 19.84
C PRO A 615 7.18 -31.83 20.12
N LYS A 616 7.06 -31.18 21.28
CA LYS A 616 5.86 -30.41 21.64
C LYS A 616 5.77 -29.08 20.87
N GLY A 617 6.89 -28.35 20.74
CA GLY A 617 6.93 -27.12 19.94
C GLY A 617 6.66 -27.37 18.45
N GLN A 618 7.25 -28.44 17.91
CA GLN A 618 7.01 -28.86 16.53
C GLN A 618 5.58 -29.35 16.31
N GLN A 619 4.93 -29.97 17.33
CA GLN A 619 3.51 -30.30 17.28
C GLN A 619 2.66 -29.04 17.13
N ILE A 620 2.91 -28.00 17.93
CA ILE A 620 2.19 -26.72 17.85
C ILE A 620 2.38 -26.10 16.48
N MET A 621 3.61 -25.99 15.99
CA MET A 621 3.87 -25.45 14.65
C MET A 621 3.20 -26.26 13.52
N SER A 622 3.02 -27.57 13.69
CA SER A 622 2.30 -28.39 12.70
C SER A 622 0.80 -28.05 12.63
N GLU A 623 0.20 -27.57 13.73
CA GLU A 623 -1.19 -27.07 13.74
C GLU A 623 -1.36 -25.85 12.84
N PHE A 624 -0.28 -25.06 12.66
CA PHE A 624 -0.20 -23.92 11.74
C PHE A 624 0.44 -24.29 10.38
N HIS A 625 0.50 -25.57 10.03
CA HIS A 625 0.99 -26.09 8.75
C HIS A 625 2.48 -25.89 8.45
N TYR A 626 3.29 -25.57 9.45
CA TYR A 626 4.74 -25.66 9.30
C TYR A 626 5.19 -27.11 9.20
N GLU A 627 6.27 -27.33 8.46
CA GLU A 627 6.91 -28.63 8.40
C GLU A 627 7.85 -28.83 9.60
N PRO A 628 7.84 -30.03 10.20
CA PRO A 628 8.69 -30.33 11.33
C PRO A 628 10.17 -30.28 10.96
N VAL A 629 10.96 -29.60 11.78
CA VAL A 629 12.42 -29.61 11.70
C VAL A 629 12.91 -30.85 12.46
N ARG A 630 13.34 -31.89 11.73
CA ARG A 630 13.93 -33.08 12.38
C ARG A 630 15.24 -32.69 13.05
N ASP A 631 15.42 -33.07 14.32
CA ASP A 631 16.72 -33.10 14.94
C ASP A 631 17.54 -34.22 14.29
N THR A 632 18.68 -33.89 13.69
CA THR A 632 19.63 -34.90 13.16
C THR A 632 20.48 -35.53 14.26
N THR A 633 20.25 -35.19 15.52
CA THR A 633 20.87 -35.84 16.68
C THR A 633 20.05 -37.05 17.12
N ARG A 634 20.50 -38.21 16.61
CA ARG A 634 20.21 -39.53 17.17
C ARG A 634 20.99 -39.76 18.45
#